data_AF-A0A200PPF2-F1
#
_entry.id   AF-A0A200PPF2-F1
#
_cell.length_a   1.000
_cell.length_b   1.000
_cell.length_c   1.000
_cell.angle_alpha   90.00
_cell.angle_beta   90.00
_cell.angle_gamma   90.00
#
_symmetry.space_group_name_H-M   'P 1'
#
loop_
_entity.id
_entity.type
_entity.pdbx_description
1 polymer ?
#
loop_
_entity_poly.entity_id
_entity_poly.type
_entity_poly.pdbx_seq_one_letter_code
_entity_poly.pdbx_strand_id
1 'polypeptide(L)'
;MRVEKAMRILYGRFFYRFPNGESAADVYDRITGFRETLRADIDIGRFQPPGQRNPNMNLVIVSHGLTLRVFLMRWYKWTVEQFERLNNFGNGSELIMQTGFGGRFIAIHLLYSFAIIG
;
A
#
# COMPACT_ATOMS: atom_id res chain seq x y z
N MET A 1 -5.26 27.82 -3.65
CA MET A 1 -4.36 27.18 -4.65
C MET A 1 -2.88 27.57 -4.54
N ARG A 2 -2.46 28.85 -4.64
CA ARG A 2 -1.01 29.22 -4.56
C ARG A 2 -0.39 28.99 -3.17
N VAL A 3 -1.10 29.36 -2.11
CA VAL A 3 -0.63 29.19 -0.72
C VAL A 3 -0.53 27.70 -0.35
N GLU A 4 -1.54 26.89 -0.66
CA GLU A 4 -1.53 25.45 -0.38
C GLU A 4 -0.41 24.72 -1.14
N LYS A 5 -0.15 25.11 -2.39
CA LYS A 5 0.96 24.54 -3.17
C LYS A 5 2.31 24.90 -2.56
N ALA A 6 2.49 26.13 -2.08
CA ALA A 6 3.71 26.55 -1.39
C ALA A 6 3.90 25.79 -0.06
N MET A 7 2.84 25.67 0.74
CA MET A 7 2.87 24.92 2.00
C MET A 7 3.16 23.43 1.75
N ARG A 8 2.57 22.83 0.72
CA ARG A 8 2.84 21.43 0.34
C ARG A 8 4.29 21.20 -0.10
N ILE A 9 4.93 22.18 -0.71
CA ILE A 9 6.37 22.12 -1.05
C ILE A 9 7.20 22.24 0.23
N LEU A 10 6.81 23.11 1.17
CA LEU A 10 7.54 23.32 2.42
C LEU A 10 7.49 22.10 3.35
N TYR A 11 6.32 21.49 3.55
CA TYR A 11 6.12 20.36 4.48
C TYR A 11 6.33 18.99 3.83
N GLY A 12 6.44 18.92 2.50
CA GLY A 12 6.48 17.67 1.77
C GLY A 12 5.11 17.03 1.58
N ARG A 13 5.02 16.12 0.61
CA ARG A 13 3.76 15.45 0.23
C ARG A 13 3.28 14.46 1.28
N PHE A 14 4.18 13.97 2.14
CA PHE A 14 3.84 13.00 3.17
C PHE A 14 3.17 13.65 4.39
N PHE A 15 3.74 14.75 4.88
CA PHE A 15 3.28 15.41 6.12
C PHE A 15 2.25 16.52 5.89
N TYR A 16 2.17 17.09 4.68
CA TYR A 16 1.22 18.16 4.43
C TYR A 16 -0.23 17.68 4.58
N ARG A 17 -0.98 18.35 5.45
CA ARG A 17 -2.40 18.13 5.70
C ARG A 17 -3.21 19.26 5.08
N PHE A 18 -4.15 18.92 4.20
CA PHE A 18 -5.10 19.90 3.67
C PHE A 18 -6.07 20.37 4.75
N PRO A 19 -6.59 21.62 4.68
CA PRO A 19 -7.65 22.07 5.58
C PRO A 19 -8.84 21.10 5.55
N ASN A 20 -9.27 20.62 6.72
CA ASN A 20 -10.31 19.59 6.89
C ASN A 20 -10.04 18.25 6.19
N GLY A 21 -8.82 18.04 5.68
CA GLY A 21 -8.40 16.82 5.05
C GLY A 21 -7.41 16.03 5.91
N GLU A 22 -6.73 15.11 5.26
CA GLU A 22 -5.75 14.21 5.87
C GLU A 22 -4.40 14.32 5.14
N SER A 23 -3.34 14.07 5.87
CA SER A 23 -1.99 13.87 5.34
C SER A 23 -1.76 12.40 4.98
N ALA A 24 -0.70 12.11 4.23
CA ALA A 24 -0.31 10.72 3.98
C ALA A 24 0.17 10.02 5.26
N ALA A 25 0.68 10.78 6.24
CA ALA A 25 1.01 10.27 7.56
C ALA A 25 -0.24 9.76 8.32
N ASP A 26 -1.34 10.52 8.28
CA ASP A 26 -2.62 10.08 8.87
C ASP A 26 -3.11 8.76 8.24
N VAL A 27 -2.91 8.61 6.92
CA VAL A 27 -3.23 7.36 6.19
C VAL A 27 -2.28 6.23 6.59
N TYR A 28 -1.00 6.52 6.83
CA TYR A 28 0.01 5.53 7.22
C TYR A 28 -0.33 4.87 8.56
N ASP A 29 -0.83 5.62 9.52
CA ASP A 29 -1.26 5.09 10.81
C ASP A 29 -2.44 4.13 10.65
N ARG A 30 -3.45 4.48 9.83
CA ARG A 30 -4.58 3.59 9.55
C ARG A 30 -4.17 2.32 8.81
N ILE A 31 -3.27 2.44 7.85
CA ILE A 31 -2.72 1.30 7.12
C ILE A 31 -1.94 0.36 8.06
N THR A 32 -1.31 0.90 9.10
CA THR A 32 -0.63 0.08 10.12
C THR A 32 -1.62 -0.81 10.85
N GLY A 33 -2.74 -0.25 11.34
CA GLY A 33 -3.79 -1.03 11.99
C GLY A 33 -4.43 -2.05 11.04
N PHE A 34 -4.78 -1.64 9.82
CA PHE A 34 -5.33 -2.53 8.80
C PHE A 34 -4.44 -3.76 8.55
N ARG A 35 -3.12 -3.55 8.40
CA ARG A 35 -2.16 -4.64 8.14
C ARG A 35 -2.11 -5.64 9.29
N GLU A 36 -2.16 -5.17 10.52
CA GLU A 36 -2.12 -6.02 11.72
C GLU A 36 -3.39 -6.86 11.83
N THR A 37 -4.57 -6.25 11.65
CA THR A 37 -5.84 -6.98 11.63
C THR A 37 -5.91 -7.98 10.49
N LEU A 38 -5.51 -7.58 9.28
CA LEU A 38 -5.49 -8.47 8.11
C LEU A 38 -4.61 -9.70 8.37
N ARG A 39 -3.40 -9.49 8.92
CA ARG A 39 -2.51 -10.61 9.26
C ARG A 39 -3.13 -11.54 10.30
N ALA A 40 -3.73 -10.99 11.34
CA ALA A 40 -4.38 -11.78 12.38
C ALA A 40 -5.56 -12.59 11.84
N ASP A 41 -6.41 -11.99 10.99
CA ASP A 41 -7.55 -12.66 10.37
C ASP A 41 -7.10 -13.81 9.45
N ILE A 42 -5.98 -13.64 8.75
CA ILE A 42 -5.35 -14.71 7.95
C ILE A 42 -4.87 -15.85 8.85
N ASP A 43 -4.19 -15.52 9.95
CA ASP A 43 -3.58 -16.51 10.85
C ASP A 43 -4.63 -17.36 11.59
N ILE A 44 -5.79 -16.78 11.93
CA ILE A 44 -6.90 -17.55 12.52
C ILE A 44 -7.71 -18.36 11.49
N GLY A 45 -7.45 -18.16 10.19
CA GLY A 45 -8.15 -18.82 9.10
C GLY A 45 -9.54 -18.24 8.83
N ARG A 46 -9.77 -16.95 9.12
CA ARG A 46 -11.09 -16.29 8.99
C ARG A 46 -11.67 -16.39 7.58
N PHE A 47 -10.81 -16.35 6.57
CA PHE A 47 -11.20 -16.33 5.16
C PHE A 47 -11.24 -17.72 4.52
N GLN A 48 -11.22 -18.78 5.33
CA GLN A 48 -11.09 -20.16 4.86
C GLN A 48 -12.21 -21.05 5.40
N PRO A 49 -12.60 -22.11 4.68
CA PRO A 49 -13.60 -23.05 5.16
C PRO A 49 -13.21 -23.67 6.51
N PRO A 50 -14.17 -23.94 7.41
CA PRO A 50 -13.90 -24.65 8.66
C PRO A 50 -13.17 -25.98 8.40
N GLY A 51 -12.10 -26.22 9.16
CA GLY A 51 -11.30 -27.45 9.04
C GLY A 51 -10.28 -27.47 7.90
N GLN A 52 -10.25 -26.47 7.02
CA GLN A 52 -9.27 -26.35 5.94
C GLN A 52 -8.42 -25.11 6.15
N ARG A 53 -7.29 -25.26 6.87
CA ARG A 53 -6.32 -24.18 7.07
C ARG A 53 -5.15 -24.30 6.09
N ASN A 54 -4.97 -23.28 5.28
CA ASN A 54 -3.85 -23.07 4.39
C ASN A 54 -3.23 -21.69 4.66
N PRO A 55 -1.99 -21.62 5.17
CA PRO A 55 -1.32 -20.34 5.42
C PRO A 55 -0.94 -19.60 4.12
N ASN A 56 -0.91 -20.31 2.99
CA ASN A 56 -0.56 -19.76 1.69
C ASN A 56 -1.81 -19.24 0.99
N MET A 57 -2.06 -17.94 1.11
CA MET A 57 -3.18 -17.26 0.48
C MET A 57 -2.71 -16.08 -0.36
N ASN A 58 -3.33 -15.91 -1.53
CA ASN A 58 -3.14 -14.72 -2.35
C ASN A 58 -4.13 -13.63 -1.92
N LEU A 59 -3.65 -12.39 -1.84
CA LEU A 59 -4.46 -11.24 -1.46
C LEU A 59 -4.53 -10.26 -2.62
N VAL A 60 -5.73 -9.76 -2.90
CA VAL A 60 -5.95 -8.66 -3.85
C VAL A 60 -6.44 -7.46 -3.04
N ILE A 61 -5.69 -6.35 -3.10
CA ILE A 61 -6.04 -5.10 -2.41
C ILE A 61 -6.40 -4.07 -3.47
N VAL A 62 -7.66 -3.66 -3.50
CA VAL A 62 -8.16 -2.60 -4.40
C VAL A 62 -8.31 -1.31 -3.60
N SER A 63 -7.63 -0.24 -4.03
CA SER A 63 -7.66 1.05 -3.33
C SER A 63 -7.26 2.21 -4.25
N HIS A 64 -6.99 3.38 -3.68
CA HIS A 64 -6.60 4.60 -4.39
C HIS A 64 -5.08 4.75 -4.47
N GLY A 65 -4.58 5.51 -5.46
CA GLY A 65 -3.15 5.67 -5.72
C GLY A 65 -2.32 6.15 -4.53
N LEU A 66 -2.82 7.11 -3.74
CA LEU A 66 -2.13 7.55 -2.52
C LEU A 66 -2.07 6.42 -1.48
N THR A 67 -3.20 5.77 -1.21
CA THR A 67 -3.32 4.69 -0.22
C THR A 67 -2.42 3.51 -0.58
N LEU A 68 -2.36 3.11 -1.85
CA LEU A 68 -1.48 2.02 -2.31
C LEU A 68 0.00 2.38 -2.13
N ARG A 69 0.40 3.63 -2.40
CA ARG A 69 1.79 4.08 -2.14
C ARG A 69 2.13 4.06 -0.66
N VAL A 70 1.20 4.51 0.19
CA VAL A 70 1.37 4.49 1.66
C VAL A 70 1.41 3.06 2.17
N PHE A 71 0.59 2.15 1.61
CA PHE A 71 0.66 0.71 1.88
C PHE A 71 2.04 0.15 1.58
N LEU A 72 2.61 0.44 0.41
CA LEU A 72 3.95 -0.01 0.04
C LEU A 72 5.03 0.58 0.93
N MET A 73 4.94 1.88 1.25
CA MET A 73 5.83 2.51 2.20
C MET A 73 5.80 1.78 3.55
N ARG A 74 4.60 1.47 4.07
CA ARG A 74 4.46 0.74 5.34
C ARG A 74 4.99 -0.69 5.24
N TRP A 75 4.74 -1.37 4.11
CA TRP A 75 5.15 -2.75 3.90
C TRP A 75 6.67 -2.90 3.81
N TYR A 76 7.31 -2.08 2.98
CA TYR A 76 8.75 -2.12 2.75
C TYR A 76 9.56 -1.30 3.75
N LYS A 77 8.88 -0.62 4.69
CA LYS A 77 9.49 0.29 5.67
C LYS A 77 10.32 1.38 4.97
N TRP A 78 9.80 1.92 3.87
CA TRP A 78 10.48 2.98 3.13
C TRP A 78 10.53 4.28 3.93
N THR A 79 11.59 5.05 3.69
CA THR A 79 11.70 6.40 4.23
C THR A 79 10.70 7.34 3.55
N VAL A 80 10.43 8.49 4.19
CA VAL A 80 9.60 9.54 3.59
C VAL A 80 10.17 9.98 2.24
N GLU A 81 11.50 10.12 2.14
CA GLU A 81 12.16 10.49 0.88
C GLU A 81 11.91 9.47 -0.23
N GLN A 82 12.00 8.17 0.08
CA GLN A 82 11.69 7.11 -0.87
C GLN A 82 10.21 7.15 -1.31
N PHE A 83 9.28 7.34 -0.37
CA PHE A 83 7.86 7.52 -0.68
C PHE A 83 7.62 8.73 -1.58
N GLU A 84 8.33 9.83 -1.33
CA GLU A 84 8.23 11.06 -2.12
C GLU A 84 8.89 10.96 -3.49
N ARG A 85 9.65 9.91 -3.79
CA ARG A 85 10.11 9.62 -5.16
C ARG A 85 9.09 8.81 -5.97
N LEU A 86 8.10 8.22 -5.32
CA LEU A 86 7.05 7.45 -6.01
C LEU A 86 6.11 8.38 -6.78
N ASN A 87 5.64 7.87 -7.92
CA ASN A 87 4.52 8.42 -8.65
C ASN A 87 3.25 7.63 -8.32
N ASN A 88 2.10 8.24 -8.57
CA ASN A 88 0.84 7.50 -8.46
C ASN A 88 0.79 6.42 -9.55
N PHE A 89 0.20 5.29 -9.20
CA PHE A 89 -0.23 4.28 -10.15
C PHE A 89 -1.18 4.88 -11.19
N GLY A 90 -1.16 4.34 -12.40
CA GLY A 90 -2.15 4.66 -13.42
C GLY A 90 -3.55 4.20 -12.99
N ASN A 91 -4.59 4.78 -13.57
CA ASN A 91 -5.94 4.31 -13.31
C ASN A 91 -6.08 2.86 -13.79
N GLY A 92 -6.53 1.98 -12.89
CA GLY A 92 -6.68 0.54 -13.18
C GLY A 92 -5.38 -0.24 -13.28
N SER A 93 -4.22 0.37 -12.99
CA SER A 93 -2.95 -0.37 -12.98
C SER A 93 -2.74 -1.12 -11.67
N GLU A 94 -2.05 -2.24 -11.76
CA GLU A 94 -1.74 -3.17 -10.69
C GLU A 94 -0.24 -3.20 -10.35
N LEU A 95 0.05 -3.62 -9.13
CA LEU A 95 1.40 -3.96 -8.68
C LEU A 95 1.36 -5.34 -8.03
N ILE A 96 2.23 -6.24 -8.48
CA ILE A 96 2.32 -7.57 -7.90
C ILE A 96 3.44 -7.59 -6.86
N MET A 97 3.11 -8.07 -5.68
CA MET A 97 4.08 -8.36 -4.62
C MET A 97 4.25 -9.87 -4.53
N GLN A 98 5.42 -10.37 -4.90
CA GLN A 98 5.70 -11.81 -4.92
C GLN A 98 6.67 -12.17 -3.79
N THR A 99 6.46 -13.31 -3.16
CA THR A 99 7.40 -13.86 -2.16
C THR A 99 8.73 -14.19 -2.84
N GLY A 100 9.77 -13.43 -2.51
CA GLY A 100 11.14 -13.68 -2.92
C GLY A 100 11.89 -14.61 -1.96
N PHE A 101 13.19 -14.75 -2.21
CA PHE A 101 14.06 -15.59 -1.37
C PHE A 101 14.08 -15.10 0.09
N GLY A 102 13.93 -16.02 1.04
CA GLY A 102 13.90 -15.69 2.47
C GLY A 102 12.57 -15.13 2.99
N GLY A 103 11.47 -15.31 2.26
CA GLY A 103 10.11 -14.96 2.72
C GLY A 103 9.77 -13.46 2.67
N ARG A 104 10.65 -12.64 2.09
CA ARG A 104 10.38 -11.22 1.86
C ARG A 104 9.63 -11.05 0.55
N PHE A 105 8.57 -10.23 0.57
CA PHE A 105 7.92 -9.82 -0.66
C PHE A 105 8.84 -8.89 -1.46
N ILE A 106 8.81 -9.01 -2.78
CA ILE A 106 9.48 -8.13 -3.74
C ILE A 106 8.38 -7.53 -4.62
N ALA A 107 8.41 -6.22 -4.81
CA ALA A 107 7.50 -5.53 -5.71
C ALA A 107 7.99 -5.72 -7.14
N ILE A 108 7.19 -6.41 -7.94
CA ILE A 108 7.45 -6.60 -9.37
C ILE A 108 6.53 -5.65 -10.09
N HIS A 109 7.10 -4.57 -10.63
CA HIS A 109 6.38 -3.75 -11.59
C HIS A 109 6.38 -4.52 -12.90
N LEU A 110 5.23 -5.03 -13.32
CA LEU A 110 5.09 -5.48 -14.69
C LEU A 110 5.26 -4.24 -15.57
N LEU A 111 6.38 -4.14 -16.29
CA LEU A 111 6.58 -3.12 -17.32
C LEU A 111 5.72 -3.37 -18.57
N TYR A 112 4.88 -4.40 -18.53
CA TYR A 112 3.95 -4.75 -19.58
C TYR A 112 2.63 -5.13 -18.93
N SER A 113 1.59 -4.35 -19.22
CA SER A 113 0.20 -4.71 -18.98
C SER A 113 -0.10 -6.05 -19.65
N PHE A 114 0.09 -7.15 -18.94
CA PHE A 114 -0.40 -8.47 -19.32
C PHE A 114 -0.58 -9.31 -18.06
N ALA A 115 -1.83 -9.43 -17.64
CA ALA A 115 -2.37 -10.66 -17.06
C ALA A 115 -3.91 -10.64 -17.13
N ILE A 116 -4.43 -11.14 -18.24
CA ILE A 116 -5.61 -12.04 -18.19
C ILE A 116 -5.19 -13.18 -17.24
N ILE A 117 -6.02 -13.68 -16.31
CA ILE A 117 -6.88 -14.90 -16.35
C ILE A 117 -6.99 -15.26 -14.84
N GLY A 118 -8.06 -15.77 -14.24
CA GLY A 118 -9.36 -16.30 -14.62
C GLY A 118 -10.08 -16.77 -13.35
#